data_AF-A0AAW0AX14-F1
#
_entry.id   AF-A0AAW0AX14-F1
#
_cell.length_a   1.000
_cell.length_b   1.000
_cell.length_c   1.000
_cell.angle_alpha   90.00
_cell.angle_beta   90.00
_cell.angle_gamma   90.00
#
_symmetry.space_group_name_H-M   'P 1'
#
loop_
_entity.id
_entity.type
_entity.pdbx_description
1 polymer ?
#
loop_
_entity_poly.entity_id
_entity_poly.type
_entity_poly.pdbx_seq_one_letter_code
_entity_poly.pdbx_strand_id
1 'polypeptide(L)'
;MSRSKTTPLDLSIYIAGCSVPGVRSIWRLLAESSERWQNLRLAAPREVLLMDNLLEEVAGRLASLKYLALSEEEDDIFTPPFSALIQSFKTCPSLDTIVLENLNPDNLVLPYHQIKSLTLQDSTVGENLWSLFPTLEEIVIRDSWYPFHPAQEHTSLSEVRKLEIISWKTDPGDNFFTPFRALTLPQLSSLHISYLNVMALDDDSRKSFDEQALTSFLTRSRCSITELILTCAPISDVQAIRLLGLMPTLRSLHIEEYPGRPNGVPNNMIITSTFLKAISVTMETAPLAPSLSELTLVLHPSALGFNCQELVEALSSRCLCISTAVHGLSSADIGFIGPEEVNPWIIQQLSGARAEGKFGSGFHMRIRRIR
;
A
#
# COMPACT_ATOMS: atom_id res chain seq x y z
N MET A 1 41.40 11.14 -12.07
CA MET A 1 40.43 11.33 -10.97
C MET A 1 39.11 12.01 -11.41
N SER A 2 38.77 12.09 -12.71
CA SER A 2 37.57 12.76 -13.21
C SER A 2 36.26 11.94 -13.14
N ARG A 3 36.34 10.61 -13.02
CA ARG A 3 35.15 9.72 -12.98
C ARG A 3 34.23 9.91 -11.77
N SER A 4 34.75 10.45 -10.66
CA SER A 4 33.95 10.64 -9.43
C SER A 4 32.95 11.81 -9.51
N LYS A 5 33.15 12.77 -10.45
CA LYS A 5 32.35 14.00 -10.51
C LYS A 5 31.01 13.86 -11.24
N THR A 6 30.78 12.78 -11.99
CA THR A 6 29.56 12.61 -12.81
C THR A 6 28.61 11.56 -12.28
N THR A 7 29.00 10.80 -11.25
CA THR A 7 28.14 9.74 -10.70
C THR A 7 26.95 10.36 -9.96
N PRO A 8 25.71 9.92 -10.22
CA PRO A 8 24.55 10.32 -9.42
C PRO A 8 24.77 10.02 -7.93
N LEU A 9 24.15 10.83 -7.07
CA LEU A 9 24.25 10.71 -5.62
C LEU A 9 22.88 10.46 -5.00
N ASP A 10 22.86 9.52 -4.06
CA ASP A 10 21.72 9.22 -3.21
C ASP A 10 22.04 9.71 -1.81
N LEU A 11 21.22 10.62 -1.30
CA LEU A 11 21.42 11.26 -0.01
C LEU A 11 20.25 11.01 0.90
N SER A 12 20.57 10.59 2.12
CA SER A 12 19.64 10.55 3.25
C SER A 12 20.22 11.41 4.35
N ILE A 13 19.58 12.54 4.61
CA ILE A 13 20.00 13.53 5.58
C ILE A 13 18.94 13.57 6.68
N TYR A 14 19.39 13.27 7.89
CA TYR A 14 18.60 13.33 9.10
C TYR A 14 19.28 14.31 10.05
N ILE A 15 18.59 15.38 10.42
CA ILE A 15 19.12 16.42 11.30
C ILE A 15 18.30 16.37 12.57
N ALA A 16 18.89 15.93 13.68
CA ALA A 16 18.23 15.93 14.99
C ALA A 16 19.17 16.52 16.05
N GLY A 17 18.61 17.24 17.02
CA GLY A 17 19.31 17.69 18.23
C GLY A 17 20.56 18.56 18.02
N CYS A 18 20.73 19.19 16.85
CA CYS A 18 21.95 19.91 16.50
C CYS A 18 21.83 21.43 16.72
N SER A 19 22.94 22.07 17.11
CA SER A 19 23.02 23.53 17.07
C SER A 19 23.07 24.01 15.62
N VAL A 20 22.24 25.01 15.33
CA VAL A 20 22.04 25.63 14.02
C VAL A 20 23.33 25.87 13.20
N PRO A 21 24.42 26.45 13.77
CA PRO A 21 25.56 26.86 12.94
C PRO A 21 26.33 25.68 12.33
N GLY A 22 26.37 24.54 13.03
CA GLY A 22 27.04 23.33 12.53
C GLY A 22 26.32 22.75 11.31
N VAL A 23 24.99 22.71 11.37
CA VAL A 23 24.14 22.21 10.28
C VAL A 23 24.37 22.99 8.99
N ARG A 24 24.43 24.32 9.08
CA ARG A 24 24.63 25.19 7.90
C ARG A 24 25.95 24.92 7.18
N SER A 25 27.03 24.72 7.95
CA SER A 25 28.36 24.47 7.39
C SER A 25 28.41 23.14 6.65
N ILE A 26 27.79 22.10 7.22
CA ILE A 26 27.68 20.78 6.59
C ILE A 26 26.78 20.86 5.35
N TRP A 27 25.65 21.55 5.44
CA TRP A 27 24.73 21.69 4.32
C TRP A 27 25.38 22.35 3.10
N ARG A 28 26.12 23.45 3.29
CA ARG A 28 26.86 24.11 2.19
C ARG A 28 27.77 23.15 1.44
N LEU A 29 28.54 22.35 2.18
CA LEU A 29 29.44 21.36 1.60
C LEU A 29 28.67 20.31 0.79
N LEU A 30 27.49 19.90 1.26
CA LEU A 30 26.63 18.98 0.51
C LEU A 30 26.05 19.68 -0.74
N ALA A 31 25.55 20.90 -0.60
CA ALA A 31 24.91 21.69 -1.64
C ALA A 31 25.83 21.95 -2.85
N GLU A 32 27.16 21.97 -2.65
CA GLU A 32 28.14 22.01 -3.75
C GLU A 32 27.93 20.88 -4.78
N SER A 33 27.44 19.73 -4.34
CA SER A 33 27.20 18.53 -5.16
C SER A 33 25.74 18.35 -5.63
N SER A 34 24.87 19.33 -5.39
CA SER A 34 23.42 19.23 -5.60
C SER A 34 22.98 18.87 -7.03
N GLU A 35 23.74 19.26 -8.04
CA GLU A 35 23.49 18.91 -9.46
C GLU A 35 23.49 17.41 -9.75
N ARG A 36 24.08 16.62 -8.86
CA ARG A 36 24.21 15.16 -9.00
C ARG A 36 23.19 14.41 -8.15
N TRP A 37 22.44 15.10 -7.30
CA TRP A 37 21.49 14.44 -6.42
C TRP A 37 20.37 13.85 -7.26
N GLN A 38 20.20 12.55 -7.16
CA GLN A 38 19.15 11.81 -7.85
C GLN A 38 18.03 11.44 -6.89
N ASN A 39 18.40 10.99 -5.69
CA ASN A 39 17.47 10.67 -4.62
C ASN A 39 17.86 11.50 -3.38
N LEU A 40 16.94 12.30 -2.87
CA LEU A 40 17.11 13.06 -1.64
C LEU A 40 16.04 12.66 -0.63
N ARG A 41 16.46 12.22 0.56
CA ARG A 41 15.62 12.10 1.74
C ARG A 41 16.10 13.14 2.75
N LEU A 42 15.22 14.03 3.16
CA LEU A 42 15.52 15.09 4.11
C LEU A 42 14.49 15.03 5.25
N ALA A 43 14.98 14.74 6.45
CA ALA A 43 14.21 14.74 7.68
C ALA A 43 14.91 15.68 8.67
N ALA A 44 14.18 16.69 9.15
CA ALA A 44 14.73 17.69 10.04
C ALA A 44 13.62 18.44 10.79
N PRO A 45 13.90 18.97 12.00
CA PRO A 45 13.02 19.88 12.68
C PRO A 45 12.69 21.08 11.81
N ARG A 46 11.46 21.52 11.97
CA ARG A 46 10.90 22.69 11.30
C ARG A 46 11.79 23.91 11.39
N GLU A 47 12.36 24.19 12.55
CA GLU A 47 13.18 25.37 12.78
C GLU A 47 14.37 25.33 11.83
N VAL A 48 15.11 24.21 11.82
CA VAL A 48 16.31 23.97 10.99
C VAL A 48 16.00 24.18 9.51
N LEU A 49 14.90 23.60 9.08
CA LEU A 49 14.40 23.67 7.73
C LEU A 49 14.02 25.10 7.30
N LEU A 50 13.45 25.89 8.21
CA LEU A 50 13.12 27.31 8.00
C LEU A 50 14.30 28.25 8.18
N MET A 51 15.45 27.77 8.65
CA MET A 51 16.58 28.66 8.90
C MET A 51 17.21 29.13 7.62
N ASP A 52 17.45 30.45 7.57
CA ASP A 52 18.60 31.03 6.89
C ASP A 52 18.74 30.61 5.42
N ASN A 53 17.59 30.37 4.76
CA ASN A 53 17.50 30.02 3.35
C ASN A 53 18.36 28.80 2.98
N LEU A 54 18.47 27.82 3.88
CA LEU A 54 19.31 26.63 3.71
C LEU A 54 19.04 25.96 2.35
N LEU A 55 17.77 25.79 1.98
CA LEU A 55 17.42 25.20 0.68
C LEU A 55 17.58 26.15 -0.51
N GLU A 56 17.71 27.47 -0.34
CA GLU A 56 17.98 28.36 -1.48
C GLU A 56 19.36 28.06 -2.10
N GLU A 57 20.32 27.57 -1.32
CA GLU A 57 21.66 27.21 -1.80
C GLU A 57 21.65 26.11 -2.87
N VAL A 58 20.59 25.30 -2.92
CA VAL A 58 20.38 24.24 -3.93
C VAL A 58 19.30 24.60 -4.95
N ALA A 59 18.60 25.72 -4.78
CA ALA A 59 17.52 26.12 -5.68
C ALA A 59 18.03 26.27 -7.12
N GLY A 60 17.31 25.68 -8.07
CA GLY A 60 17.69 25.70 -9.49
C GLY A 60 18.87 24.81 -9.87
N ARG A 61 19.50 24.11 -8.91
CA ARG A 61 20.61 23.18 -9.15
C ARG A 61 20.19 21.71 -9.12
N LEU A 62 18.91 21.41 -8.94
CA LEU A 62 18.39 20.05 -8.74
C LEU A 62 17.87 19.41 -10.03
N ALA A 63 18.57 19.63 -11.16
CA ALA A 63 18.12 19.14 -12.47
C ALA A 63 18.05 17.61 -12.57
N SER A 64 18.88 16.89 -11.82
CA SER A 64 18.97 15.42 -11.81
C SER A 64 18.07 14.76 -10.77
N LEU A 65 17.42 15.54 -9.91
CA LEU A 65 16.62 15.02 -8.79
C LEU A 65 15.36 14.34 -9.32
N LYS A 66 15.21 13.04 -9.04
CA LYS A 66 14.06 12.22 -9.45
C LYS A 66 13.15 11.87 -8.29
N TYR A 67 13.74 11.66 -7.12
CA TYR A 67 13.04 11.26 -5.90
C TYR A 67 13.32 12.26 -4.78
N LEU A 68 12.25 12.73 -4.14
CA LEU A 68 12.31 13.62 -2.98
C LEU A 68 11.44 13.05 -1.85
N ALA A 69 12.06 12.75 -0.71
CA ALA A 69 11.33 12.52 0.54
C ALA A 69 11.58 13.68 1.51
N LEU A 70 10.52 14.27 2.01
CA LEU A 70 10.55 15.31 3.03
C LEU A 70 9.80 14.81 4.27
N SER A 71 10.40 15.01 5.44
CA SER A 71 9.83 14.63 6.72
C SER A 71 10.05 15.77 7.72
N GLU A 72 8.98 16.20 8.36
CA GLU A 72 9.01 17.13 9.49
C GLU A 72 9.02 16.31 10.79
N GLU A 73 10.03 16.51 11.64
CA GLU A 73 10.02 15.89 12.97
C GLU A 73 8.93 16.54 13.83
N GLU A 74 8.03 15.73 14.35
CA GLU A 74 6.91 16.17 15.19
C GLU A 74 7.41 16.80 16.49
N ASP A 75 7.04 18.06 16.76
CA ASP A 75 7.10 18.60 18.12
C ASP A 75 5.83 19.36 18.56
N ASP A 76 4.91 19.76 17.65
CA ASP A 76 3.62 20.31 18.10
C ASP A 76 2.51 20.38 17.02
N ILE A 77 1.34 19.82 17.35
CA ILE A 77 0.15 19.66 16.46
C ILE A 77 -0.48 21.02 16.10
N PHE A 78 -0.10 22.09 16.79
CA PHE A 78 -0.73 23.41 16.69
C PHE A 78 0.08 24.47 15.92
N THR A 79 1.17 24.07 15.29
CA THR A 79 2.08 25.01 14.63
C THR A 79 1.53 25.39 13.24
N PRO A 80 1.41 26.69 12.88
CA PRO A 80 0.80 27.15 11.63
C PRO A 80 1.47 26.59 10.36
N PRO A 81 0.81 26.60 9.19
CA PRO A 81 1.34 25.97 7.98
C PRO A 81 2.72 26.49 7.53
N PHE A 82 3.54 25.56 7.06
CA PHE A 82 4.94 25.72 6.69
C PHE A 82 5.07 26.22 5.23
N SER A 83 5.15 27.52 4.97
CA SER A 83 5.07 28.10 3.61
C SER A 83 6.39 28.56 2.97
N ALA A 84 7.49 28.67 3.74
CA ALA A 84 8.73 29.30 3.27
C ALA A 84 9.75 28.34 2.62
N LEU A 85 9.71 27.04 2.92
CA LEU A 85 10.72 26.05 2.49
C LEU A 85 10.77 25.74 0.98
N ILE A 86 9.96 26.44 0.21
CA ILE A 86 9.05 25.80 -0.72
C ILE A 86 9.38 26.13 -2.17
N GLN A 87 10.11 27.20 -2.41
CA GLN A 87 10.48 27.58 -3.77
C GLN A 87 11.69 26.80 -4.29
N SER A 88 12.51 26.21 -3.42
CA SER A 88 13.78 25.57 -3.83
C SER A 88 13.58 24.36 -4.72
N PHE A 89 12.48 23.62 -4.54
CA PHE A 89 12.16 22.45 -5.33
C PHE A 89 11.26 22.75 -6.54
N LYS A 90 10.82 23.99 -6.72
CA LYS A 90 9.95 24.40 -7.84
C LYS A 90 10.58 24.07 -9.20
N THR A 91 11.90 24.14 -9.30
CA THR A 91 12.67 23.93 -10.54
C THR A 91 13.46 22.63 -10.47
N CYS A 92 12.75 21.51 -10.42
CA CYS A 92 13.34 20.16 -10.45
C CYS A 92 12.78 19.39 -11.67
N PRO A 93 13.27 19.64 -12.89
CA PRO A 93 12.65 19.11 -14.13
C PRO A 93 12.60 17.59 -14.28
N SER A 94 13.39 16.85 -13.48
CA SER A 94 13.39 15.38 -13.50
C SER A 94 12.61 14.74 -12.34
N LEU A 95 12.04 15.55 -11.43
CA LEU A 95 11.38 15.05 -10.23
C LEU A 95 10.07 14.36 -10.61
N ASP A 96 9.93 13.07 -10.31
CA ASP A 96 8.72 12.29 -10.63
C ASP A 96 8.11 11.60 -9.41
N THR A 97 8.87 11.48 -8.32
CA THR A 97 8.46 10.76 -7.12
C THR A 97 8.63 11.62 -5.87
N ILE A 98 7.56 11.74 -5.09
CA ILE A 98 7.55 12.51 -3.85
C ILE A 98 7.02 11.66 -2.69
N VAL A 99 7.69 11.75 -1.55
CA VAL A 99 7.23 11.22 -0.26
C VAL A 99 7.16 12.38 0.73
N LEU A 100 5.99 12.56 1.34
CA LEU A 100 5.74 13.60 2.33
C LEU A 100 5.36 12.92 3.64
N GLU A 101 6.10 13.21 4.69
CA GLU A 101 5.86 12.70 6.04
C GLU A 101 5.63 13.88 6.99
N ASN A 102 4.52 13.87 7.72
CA ASN A 102 4.09 14.95 8.62
C ASN A 102 3.96 16.33 7.95
N LEU A 103 3.70 16.37 6.64
CA LEU A 103 3.65 17.60 5.85
C LEU A 103 2.28 17.76 5.18
N ASN A 104 1.84 19.02 5.03
CA ASN A 104 0.68 19.33 4.20
C ASN A 104 1.15 19.72 2.78
N PRO A 105 0.82 18.94 1.74
CA PRO A 105 1.29 19.22 0.39
C PRO A 105 0.74 20.51 -0.22
N ASP A 106 -0.40 21.03 0.27
CA ASP A 106 -1.00 22.29 -0.19
C ASP A 106 -0.13 23.50 0.17
N ASN A 107 0.72 23.35 1.19
CA ASN A 107 1.67 24.38 1.56
C ASN A 107 2.90 24.37 0.66
N LEU A 108 3.15 23.30 -0.10
CA LEU A 108 4.35 23.15 -0.89
C LEU A 108 4.24 23.85 -2.27
N VAL A 109 5.35 23.96 -3.00
CA VAL A 109 5.44 24.50 -4.36
C VAL A 109 6.40 23.59 -5.08
N LEU A 110 5.80 22.57 -5.68
CA LEU A 110 6.50 21.50 -6.37
C LEU A 110 6.18 21.60 -7.87
N PRO A 111 6.98 20.96 -8.74
CA PRO A 111 6.64 20.81 -10.14
C PRO A 111 5.55 19.74 -10.29
N TYR A 112 4.35 20.00 -9.78
CA TYR A 112 3.32 18.98 -9.58
C TYR A 112 2.92 18.25 -10.87
N HIS A 113 2.95 18.94 -12.03
CA HIS A 113 2.56 18.41 -13.34
C HIS A 113 3.43 17.28 -13.90
N GLN A 114 4.57 16.97 -13.29
CA GLN A 114 5.46 15.88 -13.71
C GLN A 114 5.57 14.77 -12.66
N ILE A 115 4.93 14.95 -11.50
CA ILE A 115 4.94 13.94 -10.44
C ILE A 115 4.01 12.80 -10.84
N LYS A 116 4.57 11.59 -10.82
CA LYS A 116 3.89 10.34 -11.15
C LYS A 116 3.58 9.51 -9.93
N SER A 117 4.39 9.61 -8.87
CA SER A 117 4.21 8.84 -7.64
C SER A 117 4.20 9.77 -6.43
N LEU A 118 3.16 9.63 -5.60
CA LEU A 118 2.98 10.37 -4.36
C LEU A 118 2.76 9.41 -3.18
N THR A 119 3.61 9.54 -2.16
CA THR A 119 3.40 8.91 -0.86
C THR A 119 3.12 9.97 0.19
N LEU A 120 2.03 9.79 0.93
CA LEU A 120 1.66 10.61 2.08
C LEU A 120 1.77 9.74 3.32
N GLN A 121 2.51 10.21 4.32
CA GLN A 121 2.70 9.53 5.60
C GLN A 121 2.40 10.50 6.73
N ASP A 122 1.49 10.14 7.62
CA ASP A 122 1.07 10.97 8.76
C ASP A 122 0.79 12.44 8.38
N SER A 123 0.37 12.64 7.13
CA SER A 123 0.25 13.95 6.51
C SER A 123 -1.18 14.44 6.60
N THR A 124 -1.35 15.76 6.67
CA THR A 124 -2.68 16.38 6.55
C THR A 124 -2.94 16.71 5.10
N VAL A 125 -4.08 16.26 4.58
CA VAL A 125 -4.44 16.44 3.19
C VAL A 125 -5.57 17.44 3.09
N GLY A 126 -5.34 18.56 2.41
CA GLY A 126 -6.41 19.50 2.13
C GLY A 126 -7.24 19.10 0.90
N GLU A 127 -8.34 19.85 0.73
CA GLU A 127 -9.42 19.53 -0.20
C GLU A 127 -8.97 19.51 -1.67
N ASN A 128 -7.99 20.36 -2.00
CA ASN A 128 -7.55 20.58 -3.37
C ASN A 128 -6.32 19.74 -3.75
N LEU A 129 -5.81 18.90 -2.84
CA LEU A 129 -4.56 18.17 -3.03
C LEU A 129 -4.50 17.51 -4.41
N TRP A 130 -5.53 16.73 -4.73
CA TRP A 130 -5.56 15.90 -5.92
C TRP A 130 -5.53 16.70 -7.22
N SER A 131 -6.06 17.93 -7.20
CA SER A 131 -6.00 18.84 -8.35
C SER A 131 -4.60 19.34 -8.64
N LEU A 132 -3.71 19.34 -7.64
CA LEU A 132 -2.32 19.75 -7.82
C LEU A 132 -1.56 18.76 -8.71
N PHE A 133 -1.88 17.46 -8.64
CA PHE A 133 -1.10 16.40 -9.27
C PHE A 133 -1.85 15.70 -10.44
N PRO A 134 -1.97 16.35 -11.61
CA PRO A 134 -2.78 15.82 -12.71
C PRO A 134 -2.18 14.61 -13.43
N THR A 135 -0.91 14.28 -13.18
CA THR A 135 -0.17 13.19 -13.84
C THR A 135 0.13 12.00 -12.94
N LEU A 136 -0.53 11.88 -11.78
CA LEU A 136 -0.30 10.76 -10.88
C LEU A 136 -0.66 9.43 -11.52
N GLU A 137 0.25 8.49 -11.39
CA GLU A 137 0.11 7.09 -11.78
C GLU A 137 0.03 6.20 -10.52
N GLU A 138 0.67 6.60 -9.41
CA GLU A 138 0.72 5.85 -8.16
C GLU A 138 0.45 6.73 -6.93
N ILE A 139 -0.40 6.22 -6.02
CA ILE A 139 -0.72 6.86 -4.75
C ILE A 139 -0.51 5.87 -3.61
N VAL A 140 0.24 6.30 -2.58
CA VAL A 140 0.42 5.57 -1.33
C VAL A 140 0.01 6.47 -0.17
N ILE A 141 -0.91 6.00 0.68
CA ILE A 141 -1.42 6.76 1.83
C ILE A 141 -1.15 5.95 3.09
N ARG A 142 -0.42 6.52 4.03
CA ARG A 142 0.00 5.89 5.30
C ARG A 142 -0.45 6.79 6.45
N ASP A 143 -1.42 6.34 7.25
CA ASP A 143 -1.92 7.05 8.44
C ASP A 143 -2.23 8.55 8.28
N SER A 144 -2.51 8.99 7.06
CA SER A 144 -2.72 10.39 6.74
C SER A 144 -4.16 10.80 6.96
N TRP A 145 -4.35 12.06 7.36
CA TRP A 145 -5.62 12.59 7.82
C TRP A 145 -6.25 13.46 6.74
N TYR A 146 -7.55 13.28 6.58
CA TYR A 146 -8.39 14.10 5.71
C TYR A 146 -9.44 14.77 6.59
N PRO A 147 -9.53 16.10 6.62
CA PRO A 147 -10.72 16.77 7.12
C PRO A 147 -11.82 16.53 6.08
N PHE A 148 -12.45 15.34 6.13
CA PHE A 148 -13.49 15.00 5.17
C PHE A 148 -14.74 15.84 5.43
N HIS A 149 -15.13 16.64 4.44
CA HIS A 149 -16.43 17.28 4.42
C HIS A 149 -17.38 16.47 3.53
N PRO A 150 -18.48 15.90 4.07
CA PRO A 150 -19.38 15.00 3.34
C PRO A 150 -20.13 15.64 2.15
N ALA A 151 -20.01 16.95 1.96
CA ALA A 151 -20.63 17.69 0.86
C ALA A 151 -19.74 17.78 -0.40
N GLN A 152 -18.53 17.22 -0.38
CA GLN A 152 -17.58 17.43 -1.47
C GLN A 152 -17.80 16.56 -2.69
N GLU A 153 -17.52 17.16 -3.85
CA GLU A 153 -17.44 16.48 -5.13
C GLU A 153 -16.26 15.51 -5.16
N HIS A 154 -16.45 14.36 -5.79
CA HIS A 154 -15.38 13.38 -5.96
C HIS A 154 -14.33 13.89 -6.94
N THR A 155 -13.04 13.76 -6.60
CA THR A 155 -11.96 14.06 -7.55
C THR A 155 -11.67 12.85 -8.42
N SER A 156 -11.71 13.03 -9.74
CA SER A 156 -11.35 12.00 -10.70
C SER A 156 -9.89 12.13 -11.12
N LEU A 157 -9.10 11.06 -10.97
CA LEU A 157 -7.70 10.98 -11.42
C LEU A 157 -7.58 9.86 -12.45
N SER A 158 -7.51 10.23 -13.73
CA SER A 158 -7.60 9.25 -14.83
C SER A 158 -6.35 8.40 -14.99
N GLU A 159 -5.17 8.89 -14.63
CA GLU A 159 -3.91 8.19 -14.89
C GLU A 159 -3.48 7.24 -13.77
N VAL A 160 -4.14 7.28 -12.61
CA VAL A 160 -3.77 6.47 -11.44
C VAL A 160 -4.10 5.01 -11.68
N ARG A 161 -3.05 4.17 -11.63
CA ARG A 161 -3.11 2.71 -11.85
C ARG A 161 -2.88 1.92 -10.58
N LYS A 162 -2.23 2.53 -9.58
CA LYS A 162 -1.92 1.90 -8.29
C LYS A 162 -2.37 2.76 -7.13
N LEU A 163 -3.10 2.14 -6.19
CA LEU A 163 -3.50 2.74 -4.93
C LEU A 163 -3.12 1.81 -3.78
N GLU A 164 -2.37 2.33 -2.82
CA GLU A 164 -1.98 1.65 -1.60
C GLU A 164 -2.44 2.47 -0.39
N ILE A 165 -3.20 1.85 0.51
CA ILE A 165 -3.67 2.46 1.76
C ILE A 165 -3.21 1.61 2.94
N ILE A 166 -2.46 2.23 3.84
CA ILE A 166 -1.83 1.58 4.98
C ILE A 166 -2.22 2.31 6.26
N SER A 167 -2.65 1.53 7.27
CA SER A 167 -2.87 2.04 8.62
C SER A 167 -1.93 1.38 9.63
N TRP A 168 -1.28 2.18 10.47
CA TRP A 168 -0.62 1.74 11.70
C TRP A 168 -1.40 2.16 12.95
N LYS A 169 -2.58 2.77 12.79
CA LYS A 169 -3.44 3.18 13.90
C LYS A 169 -4.41 2.07 14.27
N THR A 170 -4.63 1.97 15.59
CA THR A 170 -5.48 0.97 16.25
C THR A 170 -6.95 1.34 16.23
N ASP A 171 -7.27 2.55 15.82
CA ASP A 171 -8.60 2.93 15.42
C ASP A 171 -8.43 3.64 14.07
N PRO A 172 -8.68 2.97 12.94
CA PRO A 172 -8.57 3.62 11.63
C PRO A 172 -9.48 4.84 11.49
N GLY A 173 -10.48 4.97 12.37
CA GLY A 173 -11.51 5.99 12.30
C GLY A 173 -12.17 6.06 10.92
N ASP A 174 -12.91 7.15 10.68
CA ASP A 174 -13.44 7.46 9.35
C ASP A 174 -12.35 7.83 8.32
N ASN A 175 -11.14 8.14 8.78
CA ASN A 175 -10.08 8.69 7.94
C ASN A 175 -9.51 7.65 6.98
N PHE A 176 -9.39 6.38 7.40
CA PHE A 176 -8.87 5.32 6.54
C PHE A 176 -9.65 5.14 5.23
N PHE A 177 -10.98 5.25 5.30
CA PHE A 177 -11.85 5.08 4.14
C PHE A 177 -12.06 6.37 3.34
N THR A 178 -11.53 7.50 3.82
CA THR A 178 -11.72 8.80 3.16
C THR A 178 -11.20 8.81 1.72
N PRO A 179 -10.04 8.23 1.36
CA PRO A 179 -9.60 8.17 -0.03
C PRO A 179 -10.63 7.47 -0.94
N PHE A 180 -11.28 6.40 -0.47
CA PHE A 180 -12.35 5.72 -1.22
C PHE A 180 -13.60 6.59 -1.37
N ARG A 181 -13.90 7.45 -0.40
CA ARG A 181 -15.01 8.41 -0.48
C ARG A 181 -14.67 9.59 -1.41
N ALA A 182 -13.43 10.04 -1.43
CA ALA A 182 -13.00 11.25 -2.15
C ALA A 182 -12.59 11.01 -3.62
N LEU A 183 -12.05 9.83 -3.96
CA LEU A 183 -11.42 9.58 -5.26
C LEU A 183 -12.30 8.78 -6.23
N THR A 184 -12.11 9.05 -7.52
CA THR A 184 -12.62 8.23 -8.64
C THR A 184 -11.45 7.89 -9.56
N LEU A 185 -11.08 6.62 -9.65
CA LEU A 185 -9.83 6.17 -10.30
C LEU A 185 -10.12 5.19 -11.45
N PRO A 186 -10.55 5.65 -12.64
CA PRO A 186 -11.06 4.78 -13.69
C PRO A 186 -10.02 3.82 -14.30
N GLN A 187 -8.73 4.15 -14.22
CA GLN A 187 -7.64 3.28 -14.71
C GLN A 187 -6.98 2.44 -13.61
N LEU A 188 -7.56 2.40 -12.40
CA LEU A 188 -6.98 1.64 -11.29
C LEU A 188 -6.93 0.14 -11.63
N SER A 189 -5.73 -0.43 -11.59
CA SER A 189 -5.47 -1.85 -11.86
C SER A 189 -4.90 -2.60 -10.66
N SER A 190 -4.27 -1.90 -9.71
CA SER A 190 -3.67 -2.49 -8.51
C SER A 190 -4.18 -1.77 -7.25
N LEU A 191 -4.71 -2.54 -6.30
CA LEU A 191 -5.21 -2.05 -5.02
C LEU A 191 -4.57 -2.81 -3.86
N HIS A 192 -3.92 -2.09 -2.96
CA HIS A 192 -3.34 -2.64 -1.74
C HIS A 192 -3.95 -1.98 -0.50
N ILE A 193 -4.52 -2.80 0.39
CA ILE A 193 -5.09 -2.39 1.66
C ILE A 193 -4.32 -3.11 2.77
N SER A 194 -3.67 -2.36 3.65
CA SER A 194 -2.79 -2.90 4.69
C SER A 194 -3.07 -2.32 6.07
N TYR A 195 -3.02 -3.17 7.09
CA TYR A 195 -3.11 -2.78 8.50
C TYR A 195 -1.96 -3.39 9.29
N LEU A 196 -1.04 -2.56 9.79
CA LEU A 196 0.24 -3.04 10.32
C LEU A 196 0.30 -3.09 11.85
N ASN A 197 -0.57 -2.38 12.57
CA ASN A 197 -0.59 -2.34 14.04
C ASN A 197 -1.84 -2.97 14.64
N VAL A 198 -2.01 -4.25 14.41
CA VAL A 198 -3.24 -4.96 14.80
C VAL A 198 -3.17 -5.48 16.25
N MET A 199 -1.99 -5.42 16.88
CA MET A 199 -1.81 -5.81 18.30
C MET A 199 -2.64 -4.97 19.26
N ALA A 200 -3.05 -3.76 18.89
CA ALA A 200 -3.79 -2.85 19.76
C ALA A 200 -5.23 -2.51 19.29
N LEU A 201 -5.76 -3.19 18.25
CA LEU A 201 -7.19 -3.11 17.87
C LEU A 201 -8.08 -3.74 18.95
N ASP A 202 -8.94 -2.98 19.62
CA ASP A 202 -9.97 -3.54 20.50
C ASP A 202 -11.05 -4.33 19.72
N ASP A 203 -11.93 -5.07 20.40
CA ASP A 203 -12.97 -5.85 19.70
C ASP A 203 -14.00 -4.95 18.98
N ASP A 204 -14.15 -3.68 19.38
CA ASP A 204 -15.11 -2.76 18.77
C ASP A 204 -14.59 -2.11 17.47
N SER A 205 -13.28 -1.84 17.38
CA SER A 205 -12.63 -1.35 16.15
C SER A 205 -12.68 -2.36 15.00
N ARG A 206 -12.93 -3.65 15.27
CA ARG A 206 -13.19 -4.66 14.22
C ARG A 206 -14.46 -4.43 13.43
N LYS A 207 -15.43 -3.69 13.98
CA LYS A 207 -16.68 -3.35 13.28
C LYS A 207 -16.51 -2.20 12.28
N SER A 208 -15.32 -1.62 12.17
CA SER A 208 -15.07 -0.38 11.42
C SER A 208 -14.78 -0.56 9.93
N PHE A 209 -14.74 -1.79 9.38
CA PHE A 209 -14.52 -1.95 7.94
C PHE A 209 -15.73 -1.46 7.13
N ASP A 210 -15.61 -0.26 6.56
CA ASP A 210 -16.63 0.37 5.76
C ASP A 210 -16.68 -0.23 4.34
N GLU A 211 -17.33 -1.39 4.24
CA GLU A 211 -17.62 -2.08 2.99
C GLU A 211 -18.37 -1.17 1.99
N GLN A 212 -19.20 -0.24 2.48
CA GLN A 212 -19.99 0.64 1.65
C GLN A 212 -19.11 1.69 0.95
N ALA A 213 -18.14 2.28 1.64
CA ALA A 213 -17.19 3.20 1.04
C ALA A 213 -16.41 2.54 -0.12
N LEU A 214 -15.87 1.35 0.11
CA LEU A 214 -15.13 0.61 -0.90
C LEU A 214 -16.01 0.17 -2.07
N THR A 215 -17.22 -0.33 -1.81
CA THR A 215 -18.18 -0.72 -2.85
C THR A 215 -18.59 0.48 -3.71
N SER A 216 -18.86 1.62 -3.08
CA SER A 216 -19.20 2.87 -3.76
C SER A 216 -18.04 3.36 -4.61
N PHE A 217 -16.81 3.29 -4.09
CA PHE A 217 -15.59 3.62 -4.81
C PHE A 217 -15.41 2.78 -6.09
N LEU A 218 -15.52 1.46 -5.98
CA LEU A 218 -15.34 0.54 -7.12
C LEU A 218 -16.44 0.76 -8.18
N THR A 219 -17.69 0.92 -7.72
CA THR A 219 -18.84 1.17 -8.60
C THR A 219 -18.71 2.50 -9.34
N ARG A 220 -18.27 3.55 -8.63
CA ARG A 220 -18.07 4.90 -9.19
C ARG A 220 -16.88 4.94 -10.13
N SER A 221 -15.77 4.32 -9.76
CA SER A 221 -14.54 4.31 -10.56
C SER A 221 -14.67 3.45 -11.81
N ARG A 222 -15.48 2.38 -11.77
CA ARG A 222 -15.61 1.42 -12.89
C ARG A 222 -14.25 0.90 -13.39
N CYS A 223 -13.30 0.78 -12.46
CA CYS A 223 -11.94 0.37 -12.75
C CYS A 223 -11.85 -1.14 -12.98
N SER A 224 -10.80 -1.59 -13.69
CA SER A 224 -10.55 -3.00 -13.98
C SER A 224 -9.39 -3.52 -13.14
N ILE A 225 -9.67 -3.80 -11.87
CA ILE A 225 -8.63 -4.28 -10.94
C ILE A 225 -8.14 -5.66 -11.39
N THR A 226 -6.83 -5.77 -11.57
CA THR A 226 -6.12 -7.01 -11.92
C THR A 226 -5.30 -7.55 -10.76
N GLU A 227 -4.97 -6.72 -9.77
CA GLU A 227 -4.21 -7.08 -8.58
C GLU A 227 -4.88 -6.53 -7.30
N LEU A 228 -5.10 -7.41 -6.33
CA LEU A 228 -5.62 -7.06 -5.01
C LEU A 228 -4.71 -7.66 -3.94
N ILE A 229 -4.21 -6.80 -3.06
CA ILE A 229 -3.39 -7.17 -1.91
C ILE A 229 -4.12 -6.74 -0.64
N LEU A 230 -4.41 -7.71 0.23
CA LEU A 230 -5.00 -7.50 1.55
C LEU A 230 -4.00 -7.99 2.59
N THR A 231 -3.37 -7.06 3.31
CA THR A 231 -2.39 -7.38 4.35
C THR A 231 -2.96 -7.05 5.71
N CYS A 232 -3.29 -8.08 6.51
CA CYS A 232 -3.89 -7.93 7.83
C CYS A 232 -5.16 -7.05 7.84
N ALA A 233 -5.82 -6.86 6.70
CA ALA A 233 -6.99 -6.00 6.57
C ALA A 233 -8.14 -6.55 7.42
N PRO A 234 -8.88 -5.74 8.20
CA PRO A 234 -9.92 -6.19 9.13
C PRO A 234 -11.25 -6.49 8.42
N ILE A 235 -11.22 -7.33 7.39
CA ILE A 235 -12.37 -7.71 6.56
C ILE A 235 -12.75 -9.18 6.81
N SER A 236 -14.03 -9.49 6.99
CA SER A 236 -14.50 -10.88 7.11
C SER A 236 -14.44 -11.64 5.78
N ASP A 237 -14.49 -12.97 5.83
CA ASP A 237 -14.64 -13.84 4.66
C ASP A 237 -15.83 -13.44 3.76
N VAL A 238 -17.01 -13.19 4.33
CA VAL A 238 -18.21 -12.78 3.58
C VAL A 238 -18.01 -11.45 2.87
N GLN A 239 -17.38 -10.47 3.53
CA GLN A 239 -17.08 -9.17 2.93
C GLN A 239 -16.01 -9.31 1.83
N ALA A 240 -14.98 -10.12 2.05
CA ALA A 240 -13.96 -10.40 1.04
C ALA A 240 -14.57 -11.07 -0.19
N ILE A 241 -15.47 -12.03 -0.02
CA ILE A 241 -16.21 -12.66 -1.13
C ILE A 241 -17.00 -11.62 -1.93
N ARG A 242 -17.75 -10.74 -1.27
CA ARG A 242 -18.50 -9.68 -1.95
C ARG A 242 -17.59 -8.72 -2.71
N LEU A 243 -16.48 -8.32 -2.08
CA LEU A 243 -15.46 -7.47 -2.70
C LEU A 243 -14.88 -8.10 -3.98
N LEU A 244 -14.51 -9.38 -3.92
CA LEU A 244 -14.01 -10.13 -5.08
C LEU A 244 -15.08 -10.25 -6.19
N GLY A 245 -16.37 -10.27 -5.82
CA GLY A 245 -17.48 -10.25 -6.77
C GLY A 245 -17.55 -8.98 -7.63
N LEU A 246 -16.96 -7.88 -7.15
CA LEU A 246 -16.87 -6.60 -7.88
C LEU A 246 -15.66 -6.54 -8.82
N MET A 247 -14.79 -7.55 -8.83
CA MET A 247 -13.51 -7.54 -9.56
C MET A 247 -13.37 -8.74 -10.49
N PRO A 248 -14.20 -8.87 -11.55
CA PRO A 248 -14.15 -10.03 -12.44
C PRO A 248 -12.83 -10.17 -13.23
N THR A 249 -12.08 -9.08 -13.38
CA THR A 249 -10.79 -9.02 -14.07
C THR A 249 -9.60 -9.37 -13.17
N LEU A 250 -9.82 -9.67 -11.89
CA LEU A 250 -8.75 -9.92 -10.93
C LEU A 250 -7.91 -11.13 -11.35
N ARG A 251 -6.60 -10.93 -11.49
CA ARG A 251 -5.62 -11.95 -11.91
C ARG A 251 -4.72 -12.39 -10.76
N SER A 252 -4.35 -11.46 -9.90
CA SER A 252 -3.50 -11.70 -8.73
C SER A 252 -4.24 -11.32 -7.46
N LEU A 253 -4.34 -12.29 -6.54
CA LEU A 253 -4.90 -12.09 -5.20
C LEU A 253 -3.86 -12.46 -4.15
N HIS A 254 -3.52 -11.51 -3.31
CA HIS A 254 -2.69 -11.72 -2.13
C HIS A 254 -3.51 -11.44 -0.87
N ILE A 255 -3.59 -12.42 0.02
CA ILE A 255 -4.23 -12.29 1.32
C ILE A 255 -3.24 -12.72 2.38
N GLU A 256 -2.92 -11.81 3.29
CA GLU A 256 -2.18 -12.08 4.51
C GLU A 256 -3.10 -11.86 5.71
N GLU A 257 -3.35 -12.93 6.46
CA GLU A 257 -4.14 -12.86 7.68
C GLU A 257 -3.33 -12.28 8.84
N TYR A 258 -4.02 -11.90 9.91
CA TYR A 258 -3.40 -11.34 11.10
C TYR A 258 -3.10 -12.43 12.16
N PRO A 259 -1.95 -12.38 12.87
CA PRO A 259 -1.68 -13.28 13.99
C PRO A 259 -2.68 -13.07 15.12
N GLY A 260 -3.47 -14.10 15.42
CA GLY A 260 -4.37 -14.10 16.56
C GLY A 260 -3.76 -13.57 17.85
N ARG A 261 -4.56 -12.86 18.64
CA ARG A 261 -4.12 -12.47 19.97
C ARG A 261 -3.97 -13.74 20.84
N PRO A 262 -2.94 -13.82 21.68
CA PRO A 262 -2.76 -14.93 22.62
C PRO A 262 -3.94 -15.09 23.60
N ASN A 263 -4.76 -14.05 23.75
CA ASN A 263 -5.92 -14.03 24.64
C ASN A 263 -7.20 -14.66 24.03
N GLY A 264 -7.10 -15.36 22.89
CA GLY A 264 -8.22 -16.10 22.31
C GLY A 264 -9.25 -15.25 21.55
N VAL A 265 -8.93 -13.98 21.27
CA VAL A 265 -9.73 -13.15 20.36
C VAL A 265 -9.55 -13.72 18.95
N PRO A 266 -10.64 -14.15 18.26
CA PRO A 266 -10.54 -14.89 17.01
C PRO A 266 -9.80 -14.06 15.96
N ASN A 267 -8.95 -14.68 15.15
CA ASN A 267 -8.18 -14.00 14.11
C ASN A 267 -9.13 -13.30 13.14
N ASN A 268 -8.68 -12.26 12.43
CA ASN A 268 -9.41 -11.93 11.22
C ASN A 268 -9.23 -13.09 10.25
N MET A 269 -10.29 -13.87 10.04
CA MET A 269 -10.26 -15.06 9.21
C MET A 269 -10.93 -14.71 7.89
N ILE A 270 -10.12 -14.26 6.92
CA ILE A 270 -10.60 -14.17 5.53
C ILE A 270 -10.62 -15.58 4.95
N ILE A 271 -9.61 -16.39 5.27
CA ILE A 271 -9.36 -17.70 4.67
C ILE A 271 -10.08 -18.78 5.49
N THR A 272 -11.41 -18.70 5.47
CA THR A 272 -12.31 -19.69 6.10
C THR A 272 -12.76 -20.75 5.10
N SER A 273 -13.48 -21.76 5.61
CA SER A 273 -14.25 -22.70 4.78
C SER A 273 -15.17 -22.00 3.77
N THR A 274 -15.87 -20.94 4.20
CA THR A 274 -16.79 -20.16 3.35
C THR A 274 -16.04 -19.54 2.19
N PHE A 275 -14.91 -18.87 2.48
CA PHE A 275 -14.07 -18.25 1.46
C PHE A 275 -13.49 -19.27 0.48
N LEU A 276 -12.92 -20.35 1.00
CA LEU A 276 -12.33 -21.42 0.18
C LEU A 276 -13.37 -22.03 -0.76
N LYS A 277 -14.58 -22.32 -0.27
CA LYS A 277 -15.69 -22.79 -1.11
C LYS A 277 -16.11 -21.76 -2.16
N ALA A 278 -16.14 -20.48 -1.82
CA ALA A 278 -16.53 -19.42 -2.75
C ALA A 278 -15.50 -19.20 -3.87
N ILE A 279 -14.20 -19.37 -3.57
CA ILE A 279 -13.16 -19.33 -4.61
C ILE A 279 -13.05 -20.64 -5.39
N SER A 280 -13.58 -21.77 -4.91
CA SER A 280 -13.65 -23.01 -5.69
C SER A 280 -14.47 -22.83 -6.96
N VAL A 281 -14.12 -23.58 -7.99
CA VAL A 281 -14.91 -23.62 -9.23
C VAL A 281 -15.81 -24.84 -9.21
N THR A 282 -17.12 -24.62 -9.23
CA THR A 282 -18.13 -25.65 -9.41
C THR A 282 -18.89 -25.43 -10.71
N MET A 283 -19.55 -26.46 -11.23
CA MET A 283 -20.34 -26.35 -12.46
C MET A 283 -21.67 -25.60 -12.26
N GLU A 284 -22.09 -25.40 -11.01
CA GLU A 284 -23.43 -24.91 -10.66
C GLU A 284 -23.49 -23.39 -10.46
N THR A 285 -22.37 -22.76 -10.11
CA THR A 285 -22.32 -21.34 -9.74
C THR A 285 -21.33 -20.57 -10.59
N ALA A 286 -21.66 -19.31 -10.91
CA ALA A 286 -20.71 -18.42 -11.54
C ALA A 286 -19.46 -18.27 -10.65
N PRO A 287 -18.25 -18.48 -11.19
CA PRO A 287 -17.04 -18.50 -10.39
C PRO A 287 -16.67 -17.09 -9.93
N LEU A 288 -16.32 -16.97 -8.65
CA LEU A 288 -15.78 -15.75 -8.08
C LEU A 288 -14.42 -15.45 -8.72
N ALA A 289 -14.13 -14.21 -9.12
CA ALA A 289 -12.87 -13.84 -9.78
C ALA A 289 -12.45 -14.84 -10.90
N PRO A 290 -13.21 -14.90 -12.02
CA PRO A 290 -12.99 -15.87 -13.09
C PRO A 290 -11.62 -15.73 -13.77
N SER A 291 -10.96 -14.57 -13.65
CA SER A 291 -9.65 -14.30 -14.25
C SER A 291 -8.46 -14.64 -13.36
N LEU A 292 -8.70 -15.16 -12.14
CA LEU A 292 -7.65 -15.34 -11.13
C LEU A 292 -6.67 -16.45 -11.53
N SER A 293 -5.42 -16.05 -11.79
CA SER A 293 -4.32 -16.93 -12.18
C SER A 293 -3.25 -17.08 -11.09
N GLU A 294 -3.15 -16.10 -10.19
CA GLU A 294 -2.13 -16.05 -9.14
C GLU A 294 -2.79 -15.88 -7.77
N LEU A 295 -2.47 -16.78 -6.85
CA LEU A 295 -3.01 -16.75 -5.49
C LEU A 295 -1.89 -16.82 -4.46
N THR A 296 -1.78 -15.82 -3.60
CA THR A 296 -0.88 -15.84 -2.46
C THR A 296 -1.71 -15.80 -1.18
N LEU A 297 -1.54 -16.81 -0.32
CA LEU A 297 -2.20 -16.89 0.97
C LEU A 297 -1.14 -16.97 2.06
N VAL A 298 -1.16 -16.03 2.99
CA VAL A 298 -0.29 -16.03 4.17
C VAL A 298 -1.15 -16.24 5.40
N LEU A 299 -0.97 -17.40 6.01
CA LEU A 299 -1.84 -17.98 7.04
C LEU A 299 -1.17 -17.99 8.41
N HIS A 300 -1.99 -17.91 9.46
CA HIS A 300 -1.57 -18.19 10.82
C HIS A 300 -2.06 -19.57 11.27
N PRO A 301 -1.17 -20.56 11.52
CA PRO A 301 -1.55 -21.93 11.87
C PRO A 301 -2.41 -22.05 13.14
N SER A 302 -2.32 -21.07 14.03
CA SER A 302 -3.10 -21.00 15.27
C SER A 302 -4.56 -20.59 15.04
N ALA A 303 -4.96 -20.24 13.80
CA ALA A 303 -6.34 -19.95 13.46
C ALA A 303 -7.18 -21.24 13.59
N LEU A 304 -7.96 -21.31 14.68
CA LEU A 304 -8.98 -22.34 14.86
C LEU A 304 -9.91 -22.36 13.64
N GLY A 305 -9.99 -23.49 12.94
CA GLY A 305 -10.90 -23.67 11.81
C GLY A 305 -10.27 -23.64 10.42
N PHE A 306 -8.93 -23.51 10.29
CA PHE A 306 -8.28 -23.71 9.00
C PHE A 306 -8.50 -25.15 8.51
N ASN A 307 -9.17 -25.29 7.36
CA ASN A 307 -9.45 -26.57 6.73
C ASN A 307 -8.55 -26.80 5.53
N CYS A 308 -7.44 -27.52 5.74
CA CYS A 308 -6.48 -27.83 4.68
C CYS A 308 -7.10 -28.62 3.51
N GLN A 309 -8.09 -29.48 3.79
CA GLN A 309 -8.74 -30.27 2.75
C GLN A 309 -9.54 -29.37 1.80
N GLU A 310 -10.27 -28.40 2.34
CA GLU A 310 -11.01 -27.43 1.53
C GLU A 310 -10.08 -26.50 0.74
N LEU A 311 -8.90 -26.17 1.27
CA LEU A 311 -7.88 -25.44 0.50
C LEU A 311 -7.39 -26.26 -0.68
N VAL A 312 -7.07 -27.55 -0.48
CA VAL A 312 -6.65 -28.46 -1.55
C VAL A 312 -7.74 -28.57 -2.62
N GLU A 313 -9.00 -28.72 -2.21
CA GLU A 313 -10.15 -28.78 -3.12
C GLU A 313 -10.33 -27.49 -3.92
N ALA A 314 -10.25 -26.33 -3.25
CA ALA A 314 -10.34 -25.03 -3.90
C ALA A 314 -9.25 -24.84 -4.96
N LEU A 315 -7.99 -25.12 -4.61
CA LEU A 315 -6.87 -25.03 -5.54
C LEU A 315 -7.02 -26.02 -6.70
N SER A 316 -7.31 -27.29 -6.41
CA SER A 316 -7.44 -28.33 -7.44
C SER A 316 -8.57 -28.03 -8.42
N SER A 317 -9.72 -27.55 -7.93
CA SER A 317 -10.87 -27.19 -8.76
C SER A 317 -10.53 -26.10 -9.79
N ARG A 318 -9.70 -25.13 -9.42
CA ARG A 318 -9.23 -24.07 -10.34
C ARG A 318 -8.16 -24.55 -11.30
N CYS A 319 -7.23 -25.38 -10.84
CA CYS A 319 -6.13 -25.85 -11.68
C CYS A 319 -6.63 -26.80 -12.79
N LEU A 320 -7.63 -27.61 -12.49
CA LEU A 320 -8.22 -28.57 -13.42
C LEU A 320 -9.37 -28.01 -14.25
N CYS A 321 -9.69 -26.72 -14.13
CA CYS A 321 -10.79 -26.12 -14.86
C CYS A 321 -10.44 -26.01 -16.35
N ILE A 322 -11.13 -26.77 -17.21
CA ILE A 322 -10.99 -26.74 -18.69
C ILE A 322 -12.06 -25.82 -19.32
N SER A 323 -12.78 -25.03 -18.51
CA SER A 323 -13.83 -24.14 -19.02
C SER A 323 -13.22 -22.94 -19.76
N THR A 324 -13.73 -22.60 -20.94
CA THR A 324 -13.32 -21.40 -21.69
C THR A 324 -13.68 -20.09 -20.97
N ALA A 325 -14.54 -20.15 -19.95
CA ALA A 325 -15.02 -18.97 -19.23
C ALA A 325 -14.20 -18.63 -17.98
N VAL A 326 -13.27 -19.52 -17.56
CA VAL A 326 -12.51 -19.38 -16.30
C VAL A 326 -11.04 -19.58 -16.59
N HIS A 327 -10.22 -18.61 -16.20
CA HIS A 327 -8.78 -18.80 -16.21
C HIS A 327 -8.40 -19.75 -15.08
N GLY A 328 -7.71 -20.83 -15.43
CA GLY A 328 -7.13 -21.73 -14.45
C GLY A 328 -6.03 -21.04 -13.65
N LEU A 329 -5.86 -21.47 -12.39
CA LEU A 329 -4.79 -20.98 -11.53
C LEU A 329 -3.44 -21.46 -12.08
N SER A 330 -2.51 -20.55 -12.37
CA SER A 330 -1.16 -20.87 -12.84
C SER A 330 -0.16 -21.01 -11.69
N SER A 331 -0.36 -20.26 -10.60
CA SER A 331 0.51 -20.33 -9.44
C SER A 331 -0.20 -20.09 -8.12
N ALA A 332 0.26 -20.79 -7.08
CA ALA A 332 -0.10 -20.51 -5.70
C ALA A 332 1.15 -20.42 -4.80
N ASP A 333 1.19 -19.41 -3.93
CA ASP A 333 2.19 -19.26 -2.87
C ASP A 333 1.48 -19.29 -1.51
N ILE A 334 1.72 -20.34 -0.73
CA ILE A 334 1.14 -20.54 0.59
C ILE A 334 2.21 -20.33 1.66
N GLY A 335 2.11 -19.22 2.38
CA GLY A 335 2.95 -18.87 3.51
C GLY A 335 2.28 -19.23 4.84
N PHE A 336 3.06 -19.70 5.81
CA PHE A 336 2.60 -19.87 7.18
C PHE A 336 3.47 -19.04 8.13
N ILE A 337 2.87 -18.12 8.88
CA ILE A 337 3.54 -17.28 9.87
C ILE A 337 3.39 -17.89 11.27
N GLY A 338 4.50 -18.04 12.00
CA GLY A 338 4.48 -18.33 13.43
C GLY A 338 5.72 -19.06 13.96
N PRO A 339 5.98 -18.93 15.29
CA PRO A 339 7.08 -19.63 15.95
C PRO A 339 6.84 -21.13 16.05
N GLU A 340 5.58 -21.55 16.09
CA GLU A 340 5.19 -22.95 16.12
C GLU A 340 5.56 -23.64 14.81
N GLU A 341 5.92 -24.93 14.90
CA GLU A 341 6.11 -25.74 13.72
C GLU A 341 4.80 -25.75 12.95
N VAL A 342 4.81 -25.18 11.74
CA VAL A 342 3.73 -25.36 10.76
C VAL A 342 3.35 -26.83 10.82
N ASN A 343 2.09 -27.12 11.14
CA ASN A 343 1.64 -28.49 11.37
C ASN A 343 2.14 -29.36 10.19
N PRO A 344 3.10 -30.29 10.41
CA PRO A 344 3.74 -31.03 9.33
C PRO A 344 2.72 -31.74 8.43
N TRP A 345 1.56 -32.08 9.00
CA TRP A 345 0.43 -32.65 8.29
C TRP A 345 -0.11 -31.74 7.16
N ILE A 346 -0.16 -30.42 7.33
CA ILE A 346 -0.63 -29.48 6.29
C ILE A 346 0.34 -29.48 5.10
N ILE A 347 1.64 -29.39 5.40
CA ILE A 347 2.69 -29.45 4.37
C ILE A 347 2.64 -30.79 3.65
N GLN A 348 2.44 -31.89 4.39
CA GLN A 348 2.32 -33.23 3.83
C GLN A 348 1.08 -33.38 2.93
N GLN A 349 -0.07 -32.84 3.33
CA GLN A 349 -1.31 -32.84 2.56
C GLN A 349 -1.14 -32.10 1.22
N LEU A 350 -0.66 -30.86 1.25
CA LEU A 350 -0.43 -30.06 0.04
C LEU A 350 0.64 -30.70 -0.86
N SER A 351 1.73 -31.20 -0.28
CA SER A 351 2.80 -31.87 -1.03
C SER A 351 2.33 -33.21 -1.62
N GLY A 352 1.51 -33.97 -0.88
CA GLY A 352 0.89 -35.21 -1.32
C GLY A 352 -0.06 -34.97 -2.49
N ALA A 353 -0.96 -33.97 -2.37
CA ALA A 353 -1.86 -33.59 -3.46
C ALA A 353 -1.09 -33.19 -4.74
N ARG A 354 0.06 -32.51 -4.59
CA ARG A 354 0.95 -32.20 -5.71
C ARG A 354 1.57 -33.45 -6.32
N ALA A 355 2.07 -34.37 -5.51
CA ALA A 355 2.67 -35.63 -5.98
C ALA A 355 1.65 -36.53 -6.69
N GLU A 356 0.38 -36.49 -6.25
CA GLU A 356 -0.75 -37.18 -6.88
C GLU A 356 -1.22 -36.52 -8.20
N GLY A 357 -0.64 -35.39 -8.59
CA GLY A 357 -1.00 -34.69 -9.83
C GLY A 357 -2.34 -33.95 -9.78
N LYS A 358 -2.90 -33.67 -8.59
CA LYS A 358 -4.20 -33.01 -8.42
C LYS A 358 -4.26 -31.58 -8.99
N PHE A 359 -3.12 -30.96 -9.25
CA PHE A 359 -3.03 -29.59 -9.78
C PHE A 359 -2.69 -29.50 -11.28
N GLY A 360 -2.57 -30.63 -11.99
CA GLY A 360 -2.25 -30.64 -13.43
C GLY A 360 -0.80 -30.26 -13.78
N SER A 361 -0.42 -30.48 -15.05
CA SER A 361 0.92 -30.16 -15.55
C SER A 361 1.02 -28.66 -15.88
N GLY A 362 1.85 -27.92 -15.13
CA GLY A 362 2.10 -26.48 -15.38
C GLY A 362 1.77 -25.57 -14.20
N PHE A 363 1.07 -26.09 -13.19
CA PHE A 363 0.80 -25.36 -11.96
C PHE A 363 2.06 -25.27 -11.08
N HIS A 364 2.41 -24.04 -10.70
CA HIS A 364 3.53 -23.79 -9.80
C HIS A 364 3.04 -23.50 -8.37
N MET A 365 3.24 -24.46 -7.46
CA MET A 365 2.96 -24.27 -6.04
C MET A 365 4.25 -24.06 -5.24
N ARG A 366 4.30 -22.97 -4.47
CA ARG A 366 5.31 -22.71 -3.44
C ARG A 366 4.65 -22.79 -2.07
N ILE A 367 5.27 -23.54 -1.16
CA ILE A 367 4.89 -23.57 0.26
C ILE A 367 6.09 -23.06 1.04
N ARG A 368 5.91 -22.06 1.90
CA ARG A 368 6.99 -21.49 2.68
C ARG A 368 6.59 -21.25 4.13
N ARG A 369 7.57 -21.41 5.01
CA ARG A 369 7.49 -20.92 6.38
C ARG A 369 7.99 -19.48 6.39
N ILE A 370 7.19 -18.58 6.94
CA ILE A 370 7.56 -17.18 7.14
C ILE A 370 8.01 -17.06 8.61
N ARG A 371 9.25 -16.61 8.79
CA ARG A 371 9.87 -16.48 10.11
C ARG A 371 9.58 -15.15 10.73
#